data_AF-A0AAU5ALW7-F1
#
_entry.id   AF-A0AAU5ALW7-F1
#
_cell.length_a   1.000
_cell.length_b   1.000
_cell.length_c   1.000
_cell.angle_alpha   90.00
_cell.angle_beta   90.00
_cell.angle_gamma   90.00
#
_symmetry.space_group_name_H-M   'P 1'
#
loop_
_entity.id
_entity.type
_entity.pdbx_description
1 polymer ?
#
loop_
_entity_poly.entity_id
_entity_poly.type
_entity_poly.pdbx_seq_one_letter_code
_entity_poly.pdbx_strand_id
1 'polypeptide(L)'
;MPSSLRARLRSTLTAALTLAALLMLPSHAHATAQTTAPTPEFDQQVLFKAPQDAGYACFRIPAMVRTDDGTLLAFAEGRVLNCGDAADIDIVVKRSTDDGVTWSPLQVVNHGGGDTHGNPAPVVDRRTGRILLAETYNTGRTDSASCSVPCDRTPHLQYSDDDGLTWSQPRDLSDEILPPNWNSWYATGPVHGIQLTRGRHKGRLVFGVNTETWDGSRVTANNAALIVSDDGGDHWKIGATDSYPIAADGTWRQKPSEVTLTERTDGSILVSGREQDGTDLGHRTQAVSRDGGDSFTAPFRDLPDLYAPQVQCSTLGVGTRILLSCDADPDRRRTMMIRSSYDGGRTWDSVDRGTVVTKDWSGYSDMARIDGDSVGLLYEGGAVSATDEIRFARFNEAWLRPRRGPDPTTADLAPHARRAAVLGGAQETDGVSGGALSFDGVDDAVRLPYSDRLPLGTKDFTVSLWFRYTATTGDQPFLWMGGVGTTQPQVWLRGEPAGNHVRALITTRDGATAVHTTSVVTAGAYNDGQWHQAVLRRGGGQLTLSVDGTTVSTADVVGSVSRNSPFGVHVGQRMDSLQYFTGSIDEVHVWDRLLTDGELAARHPSPAGTVLWLPMDHVSGSH
;
A
#
# COMPACT_ATOMS: atom_id res chain seq x y z
N MET A 1 31.30 -68.64 -27.13
CA MET A 1 31.26 -70.00 -27.74
C MET A 1 32.34 -70.86 -27.08
N PRO A 2 32.15 -72.18 -26.92
CA PRO A 2 30.92 -72.97 -26.78
C PRO A 2 30.92 -73.66 -25.38
N SER A 3 29.86 -74.28 -24.85
CA SER A 3 29.06 -75.37 -25.42
C SER A 3 27.94 -75.70 -24.41
N SER A 4 26.68 -75.76 -24.85
CA SER A 4 25.89 -77.02 -25.03
C SER A 4 25.12 -77.41 -23.75
N LEU A 5 23.92 -78.00 -23.72
CA LEU A 5 23.06 -78.81 -24.59
C LEU A 5 21.58 -78.56 -24.15
N ARG A 6 20.57 -78.52 -25.03
CA ARG A 6 19.64 -79.63 -25.41
C ARG A 6 19.07 -80.42 -24.21
N ALA A 7 17.84 -80.91 -24.17
CA ALA A 7 16.62 -80.83 -24.95
C ALA A 7 15.54 -81.57 -24.12
N ARG A 8 14.28 -81.25 -24.41
CA ARG A 8 13.01 -81.92 -24.06
C ARG A 8 13.10 -83.39 -23.63
N LEU A 9 12.34 -83.77 -22.60
CA LEU A 9 11.36 -84.86 -22.68
C LEU A 9 10.38 -84.85 -21.49
N ARG A 10 9.11 -85.10 -21.82
CA ARG A 10 7.94 -85.05 -20.95
C ARG A 10 7.69 -86.39 -20.27
N SER A 11 7.04 -86.28 -19.10
CA SER A 11 6.08 -87.22 -18.47
C SER A 11 6.70 -88.47 -17.85
N THR A 12 6.41 -88.86 -16.61
CA THR A 12 5.08 -89.02 -16.00
C THR A 12 5.09 -89.15 -14.46
N LEU A 13 3.96 -88.74 -13.85
CA LEU A 13 3.26 -89.31 -12.68
C LEU A 13 3.80 -89.11 -11.24
N THR A 14 3.25 -88.04 -10.63
CA THR A 14 2.55 -87.96 -9.32
C THR A 14 3.15 -88.60 -8.05
N ALA A 15 3.52 -87.73 -7.11
CA ALA A 15 3.26 -87.92 -5.68
C ALA A 15 2.87 -86.58 -5.05
N ALA A 16 1.78 -86.59 -4.29
CA ALA A 16 1.11 -85.45 -3.70
C ALA A 16 1.92 -84.82 -2.55
N LEU A 17 1.89 -83.49 -2.44
CA LEU A 17 2.04 -82.77 -1.18
C LEU A 17 1.33 -81.41 -1.30
N THR A 18 0.52 -81.17 -0.29
CA THR A 18 -0.44 -80.09 -0.04
C THR A 18 0.19 -78.71 0.03
N LEU A 19 -0.42 -77.71 -0.64
CA LEU A 19 -0.49 -76.35 -0.11
C LEU A 19 -1.76 -75.65 -0.60
N ALA A 20 -2.51 -75.12 0.35
CA ALA A 20 -3.77 -74.42 0.15
C ALA A 20 -3.56 -73.09 -0.59
N ALA A 21 -4.32 -72.89 -1.67
CA ALA A 21 -4.64 -71.57 -2.20
C ALA A 21 -6.17 -71.44 -2.14
N LEU A 22 -6.67 -70.78 -1.09
CA LEU A 22 -8.06 -70.36 -1.02
C LEU A 22 -8.18 -68.90 -1.47
N LEU A 23 -9.18 -68.69 -2.32
CA LEU A 23 -9.63 -67.42 -2.87
C LEU A 23 -9.80 -66.33 -1.79
N MET A 24 -9.16 -65.18 -1.99
CA MET A 24 -9.57 -63.93 -1.40
C MET A 24 -10.22 -63.07 -2.49
N LEU A 25 -11.52 -62.83 -2.34
CA LEU A 25 -12.30 -61.86 -3.10
C LEU A 25 -11.66 -60.47 -2.96
N PRO A 26 -11.79 -59.57 -3.95
CA PRO A 26 -11.33 -58.19 -3.79
C PRO A 26 -12.20 -57.51 -2.73
N SER A 27 -11.64 -57.37 -1.53
CA SER A 27 -12.13 -56.47 -0.50
C SER A 27 -12.33 -55.10 -1.13
N HIS A 28 -13.56 -54.61 -1.12
CA HIS A 28 -13.83 -53.22 -1.44
C HIS A 28 -13.10 -52.39 -0.39
N ALA A 29 -11.93 -51.88 -0.77
CA ALA A 29 -11.24 -50.87 0.01
C ALA A 29 -12.23 -49.72 0.17
N HIS A 30 -12.82 -49.62 1.35
CA HIS A 30 -13.49 -48.40 1.75
C HIS A 30 -12.43 -47.32 1.61
N ALA A 31 -12.65 -46.41 0.66
CA ALA A 31 -11.93 -45.16 0.61
C ALA A 31 -12.17 -44.49 1.96
N THR A 32 -11.22 -44.64 2.88
CA THR A 32 -11.11 -43.76 4.04
C THR A 32 -10.96 -42.39 3.45
N ALA A 33 -12.02 -41.58 3.53
CA ALA A 33 -11.95 -40.16 3.27
C ALA A 33 -10.75 -39.64 4.06
N GLN A 34 -9.68 -39.26 3.35
CA GLN A 34 -8.62 -38.50 3.96
C GLN A 34 -9.29 -37.23 4.46
N THR A 35 -9.46 -37.12 5.77
CA THR A 35 -9.69 -35.84 6.42
C THR A 35 -8.53 -34.95 6.01
N THR A 36 -8.77 -34.09 5.01
CA THR A 36 -7.90 -32.98 4.67
C THR A 36 -7.64 -32.23 5.96
N ALA A 37 -6.37 -32.11 6.34
CA ALA A 37 -5.99 -31.23 7.43
C ALA A 37 -6.62 -29.85 7.17
N PRO A 38 -7.15 -29.17 8.19
CA PRO A 38 -7.75 -27.86 7.99
C PRO A 38 -6.72 -26.95 7.34
N THR A 39 -7.13 -26.25 6.27
CA THR A 39 -6.30 -25.23 5.62
C THR A 39 -5.84 -24.25 6.70
N PRO A 40 -4.52 -23.99 6.83
CA PRO A 40 -4.04 -23.04 7.82
C PRO A 40 -4.68 -21.67 7.60
N GLU A 41 -5.00 -20.97 8.68
CA GLU A 41 -5.56 -19.61 8.61
C GLU A 41 -4.59 -18.66 7.90
N PHE A 42 -3.29 -18.87 8.11
CA PHE A 42 -2.21 -18.19 7.39
C PHE A 42 -1.00 -19.10 7.23
N ASP A 43 -0.42 -19.11 6.03
CA ASP A 43 0.89 -19.70 5.74
C ASP A 43 1.69 -18.81 4.79
N GLN A 44 3.03 -18.91 4.84
CA GLN A 44 3.89 -18.15 3.95
C GLN A 44 5.16 -18.93 3.59
N GLN A 45 5.71 -18.63 2.42
CA GLN A 45 6.98 -19.14 1.93
C GLN A 45 7.70 -18.11 1.06
N VAL A 46 9.04 -18.19 1.02
CA VAL A 46 9.83 -17.42 0.05
C VAL A 46 9.69 -18.09 -1.32
N LEU A 47 9.28 -17.32 -2.34
CA LEU A 47 9.03 -17.86 -3.67
C LEU A 47 10.14 -17.49 -4.67
N PHE A 48 10.63 -16.24 -4.65
CA PHE A 48 11.74 -15.81 -5.50
C PHE A 48 12.86 -15.24 -4.64
N LYS A 49 14.08 -15.77 -4.82
CA LYS A 49 15.26 -15.33 -4.06
C LYS A 49 16.53 -15.62 -4.84
N ALA A 50 17.35 -14.61 -5.07
CA ALA A 50 18.56 -14.71 -5.91
C ALA A 50 19.51 -15.87 -5.51
N PRO A 51 19.82 -16.09 -4.21
CA PRO A 51 20.59 -17.27 -3.80
C PRO A 51 19.98 -18.65 -4.13
N GLN A 52 18.67 -18.73 -4.39
CA GLN A 52 17.94 -19.97 -4.69
C GLN A 52 17.72 -20.17 -6.19
N ASP A 53 17.53 -19.07 -6.93
CA ASP A 53 17.29 -19.05 -8.37
C ASP A 53 18.51 -18.38 -9.06
N ALA A 54 19.50 -19.19 -9.44
CA ALA A 54 20.76 -18.72 -10.01
C ALA A 54 20.56 -17.93 -11.31
N GLY A 55 21.44 -16.96 -11.56
CA GLY A 55 21.41 -16.11 -12.77
C GLY A 55 20.81 -14.72 -12.54
N TYR A 56 20.23 -14.45 -11.37
CA TYR A 56 19.64 -13.16 -11.03
C TYR A 56 20.26 -12.55 -9.79
N ALA A 57 20.43 -11.23 -9.80
CA ALA A 57 20.85 -10.45 -8.65
C ALA A 57 19.70 -10.21 -7.67
N CYS A 58 18.47 -10.05 -8.18
CA CYS A 58 17.24 -10.00 -7.39
C CYS A 58 15.98 -10.18 -8.23
N PHE A 59 14.85 -10.30 -7.56
CA PHE A 59 13.52 -10.40 -8.15
C PHE A 59 12.64 -9.27 -7.64
N ARG A 60 11.87 -8.65 -8.53
CA ARG A 60 11.01 -7.51 -8.22
C ARG A 60 9.69 -7.56 -8.98
N ILE A 61 8.79 -6.64 -8.64
CA ILE A 61 7.55 -6.37 -9.39
C ILE A 61 6.67 -7.64 -9.53
N PRO A 62 6.22 -8.23 -8.39
CA PRO A 62 5.35 -9.38 -8.38
C PRO A 62 4.00 -9.09 -9.05
N ALA A 63 3.53 -10.04 -9.86
CA ALA A 63 2.15 -10.09 -10.35
C ALA A 63 1.62 -11.53 -10.28
N MET A 64 0.32 -11.72 -10.02
CA MET A 64 -0.24 -13.05 -9.84
C MET A 64 -1.66 -13.18 -10.36
N VAL A 65 -1.93 -14.29 -11.04
CA VAL A 65 -3.28 -14.69 -11.45
C VAL A 65 -3.52 -16.16 -11.13
N ARG A 66 -4.80 -16.50 -10.98
CA ARG A 66 -5.26 -17.89 -11.00
C ARG A 66 -5.94 -18.19 -12.33
N THR A 67 -5.50 -19.24 -13.01
CA THR A 67 -6.05 -19.67 -14.29
C THR A 67 -7.45 -20.28 -14.12
N ASP A 68 -8.08 -20.70 -15.22
CA ASP A 68 -9.37 -21.40 -15.15
C ASP A 68 -9.23 -22.85 -14.66
N ASP A 69 -8.09 -23.47 -14.95
CA ASP A 69 -7.73 -24.81 -14.48
C ASP A 69 -7.28 -24.84 -13.00
N GLY A 70 -7.28 -23.68 -12.33
CA GLY A 70 -6.97 -23.53 -10.91
C GLY A 70 -5.48 -23.31 -10.59
N THR A 71 -4.61 -23.29 -11.60
CA THR A 71 -3.18 -23.04 -11.46
C THR A 71 -2.93 -21.59 -11.02
N LEU A 72 -2.05 -21.39 -10.04
CA LEU A 72 -1.50 -20.07 -9.71
C LEU A 72 -0.26 -19.82 -10.56
N LEU A 73 -0.22 -18.66 -11.22
CA LEU A 73 0.94 -18.17 -11.94
C LEU A 73 1.48 -16.95 -11.20
N ALA A 74 2.68 -17.07 -10.65
CA ALA A 74 3.39 -15.99 -9.99
C ALA A 74 4.48 -15.47 -10.93
N PHE A 75 4.35 -14.23 -11.38
CA PHE A 75 5.30 -13.54 -12.24
C PHE A 75 6.18 -12.59 -11.43
N ALA A 76 7.39 -12.36 -11.92
CA ALA A 76 8.29 -11.33 -11.42
C ALA A 76 9.22 -10.83 -12.54
N GLU A 77 9.80 -9.66 -12.32
CA GLU A 77 11.04 -9.26 -13.00
C GLU A 77 12.21 -10.04 -12.39
N GLY A 78 12.91 -10.83 -13.19
CA GLY A 78 14.20 -11.41 -12.86
C GLY A 78 15.31 -10.46 -13.30
N ARG A 79 15.93 -9.74 -12.36
CA ARG A 79 16.95 -8.74 -12.67
C ARG A 79 18.34 -9.36 -12.64
N VAL A 80 19.00 -9.46 -13.79
CA VAL A 80 20.22 -10.27 -13.98
C VAL A 80 21.43 -9.67 -13.27
N LEU A 81 21.68 -8.37 -13.49
CA LEU A 81 22.94 -7.73 -13.09
C LEU A 81 22.89 -7.06 -11.71
N ASN A 82 21.77 -6.40 -11.40
CA ASN A 82 21.57 -5.57 -10.22
C ASN A 82 20.07 -5.35 -9.99
N CYS A 83 19.70 -4.64 -8.93
CA CYS A 83 18.30 -4.30 -8.63
C CYS A 83 17.82 -2.96 -9.20
N GLY A 84 18.54 -2.36 -10.15
CA GLY A 84 18.17 -1.12 -10.83
C GLY A 84 17.02 -1.31 -11.83
N ASP A 85 16.39 -0.21 -12.24
CA ASP A 85 15.13 -0.25 -13.00
C ASP A 85 15.28 -0.37 -14.52
N ALA A 86 16.47 -0.10 -15.07
CA ALA A 86 16.75 -0.28 -16.49
C ALA A 86 18.05 -1.07 -16.66
N ALA A 87 18.01 -2.38 -16.46
CA ALA A 87 19.11 -3.31 -16.66
C ALA A 87 18.69 -4.47 -17.57
N ASP A 88 19.51 -5.51 -17.68
CA ASP A 88 19.08 -6.80 -18.24
C ASP A 88 18.04 -7.42 -17.30
N ILE A 89 16.77 -7.35 -17.69
CA ILE A 89 15.62 -7.77 -16.88
C ILE A 89 14.75 -8.70 -17.71
N ASP A 90 14.63 -9.94 -17.21
CA ASP A 90 13.76 -10.97 -17.75
C ASP A 90 12.36 -10.90 -17.09
N ILE A 91 11.35 -11.40 -17.78
CA ILE A 91 10.09 -11.81 -17.13
C ILE A 91 10.13 -13.29 -16.82
N VAL A 92 9.92 -13.63 -15.55
CA VAL A 92 9.96 -15.00 -15.04
C VAL A 92 8.63 -15.39 -14.42
N VAL A 93 8.35 -16.71 -14.38
CA VAL A 93 7.15 -17.28 -13.77
C VAL A 93 7.49 -18.52 -12.95
N LYS A 94 6.77 -18.71 -11.84
CA LYS A 94 6.62 -20.00 -11.15
C LYS A 94 5.14 -20.38 -11.14
N ARG A 95 4.86 -21.68 -11.27
CA ARG A 95 3.50 -22.24 -11.36
C ARG A 95 3.20 -23.09 -10.13
N SER A 96 1.98 -23.03 -9.62
CA SER A 96 1.49 -23.97 -8.61
C SER A 96 0.16 -24.58 -9.03
N THR A 97 0.06 -25.90 -8.94
CA THR A 97 -1.15 -26.70 -9.30
C THR A 97 -1.83 -27.28 -8.06
N ASP A 98 -1.35 -26.93 -6.87
CA ASP A 98 -1.84 -27.39 -5.57
C ASP A 98 -2.12 -26.19 -4.65
N ASP A 99 -2.73 -25.15 -5.23
CA ASP A 99 -3.18 -23.94 -4.54
C ASP A 99 -2.07 -23.16 -3.84
N GLY A 100 -0.83 -23.25 -4.32
CA GLY A 100 0.32 -22.50 -3.79
C GLY A 100 1.09 -23.23 -2.69
N VAL A 101 0.82 -24.53 -2.47
CA VAL A 101 1.58 -25.34 -1.51
C VAL A 101 2.97 -25.63 -2.05
N THR A 102 3.07 -26.12 -3.29
CA THR A 102 4.33 -26.32 -3.99
C THR A 102 4.38 -25.54 -5.29
N TRP A 103 5.59 -25.20 -5.71
CA TRP A 103 5.83 -24.38 -6.89
C TRP A 103 6.80 -25.07 -7.84
N SER A 104 6.58 -24.89 -9.14
CA SER A 104 7.50 -25.33 -10.18
C SER A 104 8.86 -24.66 -10.02
N PRO A 105 9.92 -25.23 -10.63
CA PRO A 105 11.13 -24.48 -10.92
C PRO A 105 10.81 -23.17 -11.66
N LEU A 106 11.71 -22.19 -11.51
CA LEU A 106 11.66 -20.93 -12.26
C LEU A 106 11.66 -21.19 -13.77
N GLN A 107 10.74 -20.55 -14.48
CA GLN A 107 10.69 -20.52 -15.93
C GLN A 107 10.86 -19.08 -16.41
N VAL A 108 11.69 -18.88 -17.44
CA VAL A 108 11.77 -17.59 -18.13
C VAL A 108 10.66 -17.55 -19.18
N VAL A 109 9.80 -16.53 -19.09
CA VAL A 109 8.77 -16.24 -20.09
C VAL A 109 9.38 -15.42 -21.21
N ASN A 110 10.19 -14.44 -20.84
CA ASN A 110 10.76 -13.48 -21.77
C ASN A 110 12.17 -13.07 -21.34
N HIS A 111 13.13 -13.23 -22.24
CA HIS A 111 14.51 -12.81 -21.98
C HIS A 111 14.70 -11.34 -22.33
N GLY A 112 15.22 -10.54 -21.40
CA GLY A 112 15.61 -9.15 -21.64
C GLY A 112 16.78 -9.03 -22.61
N GLY A 113 17.73 -9.97 -22.56
CA GLY A 113 18.82 -10.08 -23.54
C GLY A 113 19.78 -8.87 -23.52
N GLY A 114 19.92 -8.23 -22.37
CA GLY A 114 20.66 -6.97 -22.18
C GLY A 114 19.75 -5.74 -22.09
N ASP A 115 18.49 -5.87 -22.51
CA ASP A 115 17.45 -4.85 -22.38
C ASP A 115 16.51 -5.14 -21.20
N THR A 116 15.60 -4.21 -20.93
CA THR A 116 14.65 -4.29 -19.82
C THR A 116 13.29 -4.71 -20.32
N HIS A 117 12.84 -5.90 -19.93
CA HIS A 117 11.43 -6.31 -20.05
C HIS A 117 10.81 -6.31 -18.65
N GLY A 118 9.78 -5.51 -18.43
CA GLY A 118 9.29 -5.24 -17.07
C GLY A 118 7.81 -4.92 -16.98
N ASN A 119 7.36 -4.69 -15.73
CA ASN A 119 5.98 -4.40 -15.38
C ASN A 119 4.95 -5.45 -15.87
N PRO A 120 5.09 -6.72 -15.47
CA PRO A 120 4.13 -7.75 -15.88
C PRO A 120 2.71 -7.42 -15.40
N ALA A 121 1.75 -7.49 -16.31
CA ALA A 121 0.32 -7.28 -16.05
C ALA A 121 -0.51 -8.42 -16.66
N PRO A 122 -0.61 -9.58 -15.96
CA PRO A 122 -1.33 -10.74 -16.45
C PRO A 122 -2.86 -10.56 -16.37
N VAL A 123 -3.59 -11.11 -17.35
CA VAL A 123 -5.06 -11.17 -17.41
C VAL A 123 -5.48 -12.55 -17.89
N VAL A 124 -6.51 -13.14 -17.29
CA VAL A 124 -7.06 -14.44 -17.72
C VAL A 124 -8.39 -14.22 -18.45
N ASP A 125 -8.47 -14.63 -19.72
CA ASP A 125 -9.76 -14.75 -20.42
C ASP A 125 -10.45 -16.05 -20.01
N ARG A 126 -11.40 -15.96 -19.08
CA ARG A 126 -12.17 -17.10 -18.55
C ARG A 126 -13.07 -17.78 -19.57
N ARG A 127 -13.28 -17.17 -20.75
CA ARG A 127 -14.07 -17.81 -21.82
C ARG A 127 -13.24 -18.88 -22.55
N THR A 128 -11.94 -18.64 -22.68
CA THR A 128 -11.04 -19.47 -23.51
C THR A 128 -9.99 -20.21 -22.70
N GLY A 129 -9.72 -19.77 -21.46
CA GLY A 129 -8.62 -20.26 -20.63
C GLY A 129 -7.28 -19.58 -20.95
N ARG A 130 -7.23 -18.72 -21.97
CA ARG A 130 -6.02 -18.00 -22.37
C ARG A 130 -5.53 -17.08 -21.25
N ILE A 131 -4.23 -17.15 -20.97
CA ILE A 131 -3.54 -16.17 -20.13
C ILE A 131 -2.85 -15.17 -21.05
N LEU A 132 -3.15 -13.88 -20.87
CA LEU A 132 -2.52 -12.76 -21.55
C LEU A 132 -1.55 -12.11 -20.57
N LEU A 133 -0.35 -11.74 -21.05
CA LEU A 133 0.66 -11.07 -20.26
C LEU A 133 1.09 -9.80 -20.98
N ALA A 134 0.59 -8.66 -20.51
CA ALA A 134 1.08 -7.36 -20.95
C ALA A 134 2.37 -7.01 -20.19
N GLU A 135 3.32 -6.39 -20.87
CA GLU A 135 4.62 -6.01 -20.35
C GLU A 135 5.17 -4.80 -21.11
N THR A 136 6.33 -4.30 -20.70
CA THR A 136 6.96 -3.11 -21.30
C THR A 136 8.43 -3.32 -21.56
N TYR A 137 8.93 -2.80 -22.69
CA TYR A 137 10.32 -2.93 -23.10
C TYR A 137 11.01 -1.58 -23.14
N ASN A 138 12.25 -1.49 -22.68
CA ASN A 138 13.14 -0.34 -22.92
C ASN A 138 14.60 -0.78 -22.97
N THR A 139 15.46 0.08 -23.51
CA THR A 139 16.90 -0.18 -23.53
C THR A 139 17.46 -0.37 -22.13
N GLY A 140 18.24 -1.43 -21.93
CA GLY A 140 18.89 -1.74 -20.67
C GLY A 140 20.18 -0.93 -20.44
N ARG A 141 20.59 -0.85 -19.18
CA ARG A 141 21.79 -0.13 -18.73
C ARG A 141 22.56 -0.96 -17.71
N THR A 142 23.87 -0.79 -17.68
CA THR A 142 24.76 -1.50 -16.76
C THR A 142 25.10 -0.70 -15.49
N ASP A 143 24.68 0.57 -15.41
CA ASP A 143 25.00 1.50 -14.33
C ASP A 143 23.94 1.54 -13.21
N SER A 144 22.96 0.64 -13.23
CA SER A 144 21.83 0.56 -12.29
C SER A 144 20.91 1.79 -12.30
N ALA A 145 21.05 2.70 -13.27
CA ALA A 145 20.17 3.86 -13.39
C ALA A 145 18.79 3.45 -13.95
N SER A 146 17.79 4.32 -13.78
CA SER A 146 16.57 4.25 -14.58
C SER A 146 16.87 4.59 -16.05
N CYS A 147 15.92 4.32 -16.94
CA CYS A 147 16.08 4.69 -18.34
C CYS A 147 16.22 6.22 -18.52
N SER A 148 16.89 6.62 -19.59
CA SER A 148 17.06 8.03 -19.94
C SER A 148 15.69 8.68 -20.16
N VAL A 149 15.55 9.97 -19.84
CA VAL A 149 14.33 10.74 -20.12
C VAL A 149 14.55 11.58 -21.40
N PRO A 150 13.66 11.51 -22.40
CA PRO A 150 12.50 10.64 -22.49
C PRO A 150 12.89 9.16 -22.63
N CYS A 151 12.15 8.28 -21.96
CA CYS A 151 12.35 6.84 -22.00
C CYS A 151 11.51 6.25 -23.13
N ASP A 152 12.19 5.66 -24.10
CA ASP A 152 11.57 4.90 -25.19
C ASP A 152 11.12 3.54 -24.64
N ARG A 153 9.93 3.54 -24.02
CA ARG A 153 9.36 2.37 -23.36
C ARG A 153 8.06 1.97 -24.03
N THR A 154 8.02 0.76 -24.61
CA THR A 154 6.96 0.31 -25.52
C THR A 154 6.18 -0.89 -24.96
N PRO A 155 4.84 -0.93 -25.14
CA PRO A 155 4.00 -2.00 -24.62
C PRO A 155 4.04 -3.25 -25.51
N HIS A 156 4.12 -4.42 -24.88
CA HIS A 156 4.15 -5.71 -25.54
C HIS A 156 3.18 -6.69 -24.89
N LEU A 157 2.82 -7.75 -25.63
CA LEU A 157 1.89 -8.77 -25.18
C LEU A 157 2.36 -10.17 -25.59
N GLN A 158 2.33 -11.09 -24.65
CA GLN A 158 2.42 -12.54 -24.89
C GLN A 158 1.15 -13.22 -24.40
N TYR A 159 0.92 -14.46 -24.84
CA TYR A 159 -0.14 -15.30 -24.30
C TYR A 159 0.30 -16.75 -24.12
N SER A 160 -0.42 -17.45 -23.24
CA SER A 160 -0.36 -18.90 -23.07
C SER A 160 -1.75 -19.49 -23.24
N ASP A 161 -1.85 -20.52 -24.08
CA ASP A 161 -3.07 -21.32 -24.32
C ASP A 161 -2.99 -22.71 -23.66
N ASP A 162 -1.95 -22.96 -22.86
CA ASP A 162 -1.65 -24.24 -22.23
C ASP A 162 -1.36 -24.10 -20.72
N ASP A 163 -2.15 -23.26 -20.06
CA ASP A 163 -2.13 -23.07 -18.60
C ASP A 163 -0.77 -22.57 -18.06
N GLY A 164 -0.10 -21.72 -18.84
CA GLY A 164 1.16 -21.07 -18.50
C GLY A 164 2.41 -21.93 -18.74
N LEU A 165 2.27 -23.08 -19.41
CA LEU A 165 3.41 -23.97 -19.70
C LEU A 165 4.31 -23.41 -20.79
N THR A 166 3.74 -22.87 -21.87
CA THR A 166 4.46 -22.21 -22.95
C THR A 166 3.86 -20.85 -23.27
N TRP A 167 4.66 -19.99 -23.89
CA TRP A 167 4.31 -18.60 -24.19
C TRP A 167 4.54 -18.31 -25.67
N SER A 168 3.63 -17.52 -26.25
CA SER A 168 3.74 -17.05 -27.63
C SER A 168 4.98 -16.18 -27.83
N GLN A 169 5.34 -15.90 -29.08
CA GLN A 169 6.25 -14.78 -29.32
C GLN A 169 5.60 -13.46 -28.88
N PRO A 170 6.39 -12.47 -28.40
CA PRO A 170 5.87 -11.14 -28.08
C PRO A 170 5.28 -10.43 -29.29
N ARG A 171 4.13 -9.80 -29.09
CA ARG A 171 3.50 -8.87 -30.04
C ARG A 171 3.64 -7.44 -29.51
N ASP A 172 4.17 -6.56 -30.33
CA ASP A 172 4.20 -5.11 -30.07
C ASP A 172 2.76 -4.55 -30.14
N LEU A 173 2.37 -3.77 -29.14
CA LEU A 173 1.06 -3.11 -29.07
C LEU A 173 1.12 -1.60 -29.35
N SER A 174 2.27 -1.06 -29.76
CA SER A 174 2.48 0.38 -29.91
C SER A 174 1.47 1.05 -30.85
N ASP A 175 1.15 0.40 -31.98
CA ASP A 175 0.16 0.91 -32.94
C ASP A 175 -1.27 0.97 -32.38
N GLU A 176 -1.57 0.20 -31.32
CA GLU A 176 -2.90 0.11 -30.71
C GLU A 176 -3.03 1.02 -29.48
N ILE A 177 -1.98 1.12 -28.66
CA ILE A 177 -2.06 1.71 -27.31
C ILE A 177 -0.88 2.63 -26.92
N LEU A 178 -0.06 3.07 -27.87
CA LEU A 178 1.02 4.05 -27.66
C LEU A 178 0.84 5.28 -28.60
N PRO A 179 -0.04 6.23 -28.27
CA PRO A 179 -0.26 7.41 -29.09
C PRO A 179 0.98 8.33 -29.05
N PRO A 180 1.20 9.16 -30.09
CA PRO A 180 2.45 9.93 -30.24
C PRO A 180 2.77 10.91 -29.10
N ASN A 181 1.79 11.30 -28.28
CA ASN A 181 1.98 12.18 -27.14
C ASN A 181 2.31 11.43 -25.83
N TRP A 182 2.36 10.10 -25.84
CA TRP A 182 2.85 9.28 -24.73
C TRP A 182 4.29 8.82 -25.04
N ASN A 183 5.19 9.80 -25.11
CA ASN A 183 6.51 9.69 -25.74
C ASN A 183 7.68 9.81 -24.74
N SER A 184 7.49 9.40 -23.49
CA SER A 184 8.53 9.49 -22.45
C SER A 184 8.53 8.38 -21.42
N TRP A 185 7.40 7.87 -20.97
CA TRP A 185 7.36 6.75 -20.05
C TRP A 185 6.08 5.97 -20.32
N TYR A 186 6.14 4.65 -20.18
CA TYR A 186 5.00 3.77 -20.30
C TYR A 186 5.13 2.61 -19.31
N ALA A 187 4.10 2.35 -18.52
CA ALA A 187 4.06 1.23 -17.58
C ALA A 187 2.70 0.54 -17.63
N THR A 188 2.70 -0.79 -17.65
CA THR A 188 1.54 -1.67 -17.56
C THR A 188 1.35 -2.12 -16.11
N GLY A 189 0.19 -1.86 -15.50
CA GLY A 189 -0.01 -2.07 -14.06
C GLY A 189 1.09 -1.34 -13.28
N PRO A 190 2.04 -2.04 -12.61
CA PRO A 190 2.14 -3.49 -12.50
C PRO A 190 1.17 -4.06 -11.46
N VAL A 191 0.59 -5.22 -11.79
CA VAL A 191 -0.37 -6.11 -11.07
C VAL A 191 -1.20 -6.86 -12.11
N HIS A 192 -2.02 -7.82 -11.70
CA HIS A 192 -3.08 -8.36 -12.54
C HIS A 192 -4.04 -7.29 -13.11
N GLY A 193 -4.50 -7.54 -14.35
CA GLY A 193 -5.75 -6.97 -14.86
C GLY A 193 -6.94 -7.90 -14.58
N ILE A 194 -8.12 -7.53 -15.06
CA ILE A 194 -9.37 -8.28 -14.80
C ILE A 194 -10.12 -8.59 -16.08
N GLN A 195 -10.98 -9.60 -16.00
CA GLN A 195 -12.10 -9.77 -16.91
C GLN A 195 -13.39 -9.38 -16.20
N LEU A 196 -14.20 -8.51 -16.80
CA LEU A 196 -15.48 -8.08 -16.23
C LEU A 196 -16.46 -9.25 -16.18
N THR A 197 -17.11 -9.43 -15.03
CA THR A 197 -18.06 -10.53 -14.80
C THR A 197 -19.52 -10.07 -14.80
N ARG A 198 -19.75 -8.74 -14.78
CA ARG A 198 -21.07 -8.13 -14.60
C ARG A 198 -21.37 -7.08 -15.66
N GLY A 199 -22.65 -6.69 -15.72
CA GLY A 199 -23.11 -5.59 -16.55
C GLY A 199 -23.03 -5.87 -18.06
N ARG A 200 -23.18 -4.80 -18.84
CA ARG A 200 -23.25 -4.85 -20.32
C ARG A 200 -21.95 -5.29 -21.00
N HIS A 201 -20.83 -5.18 -20.29
CA HIS A 201 -19.48 -5.43 -20.79
C HIS A 201 -18.86 -6.71 -20.21
N LYS A 202 -19.69 -7.62 -19.69
CA LYS A 202 -19.24 -8.93 -19.20
C LYS A 202 -18.40 -9.63 -20.29
N GLY A 203 -17.22 -10.10 -19.92
CA GLY A 203 -16.25 -10.75 -20.81
C GLY A 203 -15.14 -9.83 -21.30
N ARG A 204 -15.31 -8.50 -21.21
CA ARG A 204 -14.27 -7.53 -21.54
C ARG A 204 -13.06 -7.69 -20.62
N LEU A 205 -11.87 -7.65 -21.21
CA LEU A 205 -10.59 -7.64 -20.51
C LEU A 205 -10.15 -6.20 -20.27
N VAL A 206 -9.56 -5.94 -19.10
CA VAL A 206 -9.10 -4.61 -18.69
C VAL A 206 -7.78 -4.72 -17.92
N PHE A 207 -6.78 -3.95 -18.32
CA PHE A 207 -5.60 -3.67 -17.49
C PHE A 207 -5.32 -2.16 -17.43
N GLY A 208 -4.54 -1.72 -16.45
CA GLY A 208 -4.22 -0.30 -16.27
C GLY A 208 -2.85 0.05 -16.83
N VAL A 209 -2.66 1.31 -17.22
CA VAL A 209 -1.35 1.86 -17.62
C VAL A 209 -1.12 3.24 -17.01
N ASN A 210 0.13 3.63 -16.87
CA ASN A 210 0.49 5.03 -16.69
C ASN A 210 1.60 5.47 -17.65
N THR A 211 1.51 6.69 -18.16
CA THR A 211 2.40 7.22 -19.19
C THR A 211 2.79 8.67 -18.95
N GLU A 212 3.86 9.14 -19.62
CA GLU A 212 4.30 10.53 -19.56
C GLU A 212 4.39 11.18 -20.96
N THR A 213 4.13 12.48 -21.01
CA THR A 213 4.26 13.32 -22.21
C THR A 213 5.50 14.22 -22.10
N TRP A 214 6.31 14.26 -23.16
CA TRP A 214 7.53 15.06 -23.28
C TRP A 214 7.44 16.04 -24.45
N ASP A 215 7.84 17.30 -24.20
CA ASP A 215 7.72 18.40 -25.18
C ASP A 215 9.00 18.69 -25.98
N GLY A 216 10.06 17.90 -25.77
CA GLY A 216 11.39 18.13 -26.32
C GLY A 216 12.40 18.63 -25.28
N SER A 217 11.93 19.14 -24.14
CA SER A 217 12.77 19.72 -23.08
C SER A 217 12.49 19.18 -21.69
N ARG A 218 11.24 18.81 -21.39
CA ARG A 218 10.81 18.29 -20.10
C ARG A 218 9.57 17.42 -20.23
N VAL A 219 9.31 16.63 -19.19
CA VAL A 219 8.00 16.02 -19.00
C VAL A 219 6.97 17.13 -18.76
N THR A 220 5.77 16.99 -19.31
CA THR A 220 4.70 17.99 -19.27
C THR A 220 3.36 17.43 -18.79
N ALA A 221 3.16 16.12 -18.85
CA ALA A 221 1.96 15.47 -18.30
C ALA A 221 2.26 14.03 -17.85
N ASN A 222 1.46 13.55 -16.90
CA ASN A 222 1.34 12.16 -16.49
C ASN A 222 -0.09 11.72 -16.75
N ASN A 223 -0.25 10.56 -17.36
CA ASN A 223 -1.53 10.01 -17.75
C ASN A 223 -1.72 8.69 -17.02
N ALA A 224 -2.89 8.47 -16.43
CA ALA A 224 -3.34 7.15 -16.01
C ALA A 224 -4.48 6.72 -16.93
N ALA A 225 -4.43 5.49 -17.43
CA ALA A 225 -5.45 5.00 -18.34
C ALA A 225 -5.81 3.53 -18.11
N LEU A 226 -6.96 3.14 -18.64
CA LEU A 226 -7.38 1.75 -18.78
C LEU A 226 -7.24 1.33 -20.23
N ILE A 227 -6.72 0.12 -20.44
CA ILE A 227 -6.62 -0.53 -21.74
C ILE A 227 -7.62 -1.68 -21.76
N VAL A 228 -8.44 -1.74 -22.80
CA VAL A 228 -9.58 -2.67 -22.86
C VAL A 228 -9.57 -3.51 -24.14
N SER A 229 -10.06 -4.75 -24.03
CA SER A 229 -10.28 -5.66 -25.17
C SER A 229 -11.62 -6.38 -25.04
N ASP A 230 -12.35 -6.45 -26.15
CA ASP A 230 -13.67 -7.08 -26.25
C ASP A 230 -13.65 -8.43 -27.00
N ASP A 231 -12.50 -8.83 -27.54
CA ASP A 231 -12.34 -9.99 -28.43
C ASP A 231 -11.38 -11.06 -27.89
N GLY A 232 -11.08 -11.03 -26.58
CA GLY A 232 -10.20 -12.01 -25.94
C GLY A 232 -8.71 -11.66 -26.04
N GLY A 233 -8.38 -10.38 -26.23
CA GLY A 233 -7.02 -9.86 -26.27
C GLY A 233 -6.40 -9.82 -27.67
N ASP A 234 -7.20 -10.04 -28.72
CA ASP A 234 -6.74 -9.95 -30.11
C ASP A 234 -6.53 -8.49 -30.50
N HIS A 235 -7.45 -7.60 -30.14
CA HIS A 235 -7.30 -6.15 -30.29
C HIS A 235 -7.52 -5.40 -28.97
N TRP A 236 -6.73 -4.35 -28.79
CA TRP A 236 -6.74 -3.47 -27.63
C TRP A 236 -7.00 -2.03 -28.03
N LYS A 237 -7.62 -1.29 -27.11
CA LYS A 237 -7.81 0.15 -27.27
C LYS A 237 -7.62 0.86 -25.93
N ILE A 238 -7.21 2.11 -26.01
CA ILE A 238 -7.21 3.03 -24.87
C ILE A 238 -8.66 3.38 -24.53
N GLY A 239 -9.04 3.16 -23.27
CA GLY A 239 -10.32 3.53 -22.70
C GLY A 239 -10.20 4.78 -21.84
N ALA A 240 -10.68 4.67 -20.61
CA ALA A 240 -10.66 5.74 -19.63
C ALA A 240 -9.25 6.31 -19.47
N THR A 241 -9.11 7.63 -19.56
CA THR A 241 -7.83 8.33 -19.39
C THR A 241 -8.03 9.53 -18.48
N ASP A 242 -7.10 9.75 -17.57
CA ASP A 242 -6.99 10.96 -16.76
C ASP A 242 -5.57 11.51 -16.87
N SER A 243 -5.46 12.78 -17.25
CA SER A 243 -4.21 13.42 -17.61
C SER A 243 -3.96 14.62 -16.70
N TYR A 244 -2.84 14.60 -16.00
CA TYR A 244 -2.41 15.66 -15.10
C TYR A 244 -1.23 16.41 -15.70
N PRO A 245 -1.36 17.71 -16.02
CA PRO A 245 -0.23 18.50 -16.50
C PRO A 245 0.73 18.87 -15.37
N ILE A 246 2.01 19.04 -15.70
CA ILE A 246 2.99 19.71 -14.82
C ILE A 246 2.76 21.22 -14.88
N ALA A 247 2.61 21.84 -13.72
CA ALA A 247 2.60 23.28 -13.58
C ALA A 247 3.95 23.91 -14.03
N ALA A 248 3.95 25.22 -14.29
CA ALA A 248 5.14 25.94 -14.74
C ALA A 248 6.29 25.91 -13.72
N ASP A 249 5.97 25.73 -12.42
CA ASP A 249 6.92 25.62 -11.32
C ASP A 249 7.49 24.19 -11.13
N GLY A 250 7.16 23.26 -12.03
CA GLY A 250 7.62 21.87 -11.98
C GLY A 250 6.80 20.95 -11.08
N THR A 251 5.69 21.44 -10.48
CA THR A 251 4.86 20.63 -9.59
C THR A 251 3.72 19.91 -10.31
N TRP A 252 3.27 18.79 -9.73
CA TRP A 252 2.14 17.98 -10.19
C TRP A 252 0.99 18.15 -9.22
N ARG A 253 -0.24 18.39 -9.69
CA ARG A 253 -1.37 18.32 -8.75
C ARG A 253 -1.50 16.90 -8.17
N GLN A 254 -1.53 15.92 -9.07
CA GLN A 254 -1.51 14.49 -8.78
C GLN A 254 -0.73 13.80 -9.90
N LYS A 255 -0.13 12.65 -9.60
CA LYS A 255 0.56 11.78 -10.54
C LYS A 255 0.14 10.33 -10.27
N PRO A 256 -1.10 9.94 -10.64
CA PRO A 256 -1.53 8.56 -10.51
C PRO A 256 -0.64 7.68 -11.39
N SER A 257 0.02 6.70 -10.77
CA SER A 257 0.88 5.72 -11.42
C SER A 257 0.64 4.33 -10.83
N GLU A 258 1.19 3.29 -11.45
CA GLU A 258 1.22 1.93 -10.89
C GLU A 258 -0.16 1.46 -10.42
N VAL A 259 -1.12 1.52 -11.34
CA VAL A 259 -2.56 1.39 -11.04
C VAL A 259 -2.99 -0.07 -10.92
N THR A 260 -3.82 -0.34 -9.91
CA THR A 260 -4.55 -1.61 -9.73
C THR A 260 -6.05 -1.37 -9.92
N LEU A 261 -6.78 -2.42 -10.30
CA LEU A 261 -8.20 -2.32 -10.59
C LEU A 261 -8.98 -3.54 -10.11
N THR A 262 -10.23 -3.30 -9.68
CA THR A 262 -11.14 -4.34 -9.17
C THR A 262 -12.56 -4.05 -9.63
N GLU A 263 -13.26 -5.06 -10.15
CA GLU A 263 -14.70 -4.98 -10.40
C GLU A 263 -15.46 -4.98 -9.07
N ARG A 264 -16.24 -3.92 -8.83
CA ARG A 264 -17.13 -3.78 -7.68
C ARG A 264 -18.37 -4.66 -7.84
N THR A 265 -19.09 -4.85 -6.73
CA THR A 265 -20.34 -5.62 -6.72
C THR A 265 -21.44 -5.03 -7.61
N ASP A 266 -21.40 -3.72 -7.87
CA ASP A 266 -22.30 -3.02 -8.80
C ASP A 266 -21.88 -3.11 -10.28
N GLY A 267 -20.76 -3.77 -10.58
CA GLY A 267 -20.19 -3.89 -11.93
C GLY A 267 -19.37 -2.69 -12.39
N SER A 268 -19.19 -1.67 -11.55
CA SER A 268 -18.23 -0.58 -11.83
C SER A 268 -16.79 -1.02 -11.53
N ILE A 269 -15.82 -0.43 -12.21
CA ILE A 269 -14.40 -0.68 -11.98
C ILE A 269 -13.89 0.38 -11.01
N LEU A 270 -13.39 -0.06 -9.86
CA LEU A 270 -12.54 0.77 -9.01
C LEU A 270 -11.11 0.72 -9.56
N VAL A 271 -10.48 1.88 -9.70
CA VAL A 271 -9.06 1.97 -10.03
C VAL A 271 -8.34 2.70 -8.89
N SER A 272 -7.26 2.14 -8.37
CA SER A 272 -6.42 2.77 -7.36
C SER A 272 -4.98 2.91 -7.86
N GLY A 273 -4.47 4.13 -7.84
CA GLY A 273 -3.09 4.44 -8.23
C GLY A 273 -2.22 4.76 -7.02
N ARG A 274 -0.93 4.47 -7.16
CA ARG A 274 0.12 5.14 -6.40
C ARG A 274 0.04 6.63 -6.75
N GLU A 275 -0.02 7.49 -5.75
CA GLU A 275 0.17 8.92 -5.94
C GLU A 275 1.65 9.23 -5.70
N GLN A 276 2.34 9.71 -6.74
CA GLN A 276 3.78 9.94 -6.72
C GLN A 276 4.09 11.44 -6.83
N ASP A 277 4.54 12.03 -5.73
CA ASP A 277 5.04 13.41 -5.71
C ASP A 277 4.00 14.48 -6.09
N GLY A 278 2.72 14.10 -6.21
CA GLY A 278 1.61 15.04 -6.33
C GLY A 278 1.48 15.94 -5.12
N THR A 279 0.94 17.13 -5.35
CA THR A 279 0.82 18.19 -4.35
C THR A 279 -0.44 18.09 -3.53
N ASP A 280 -1.46 17.42 -4.06
CA ASP A 280 -2.58 16.97 -3.26
C ASP A 280 -2.06 16.02 -2.16
N LEU A 281 -2.84 15.81 -1.11
CA LEU A 281 -2.41 15.03 0.04
C LEU A 281 -2.56 13.52 -0.25
N GLY A 282 -1.91 12.70 0.56
CA GLY A 282 -1.93 11.23 0.41
C GLY A 282 -0.92 10.69 -0.60
N HIS A 283 -0.64 9.39 -0.47
CA HIS A 283 0.20 8.63 -1.41
C HIS A 283 -0.61 7.61 -2.22
N ARG A 284 -1.94 7.65 -2.11
CA ARG A 284 -2.88 6.83 -2.86
C ARG A 284 -3.98 7.70 -3.43
N THR A 285 -4.44 7.32 -4.61
CA THR A 285 -5.52 8.02 -5.32
C THR A 285 -6.44 7.03 -6.02
N GLN A 286 -7.69 7.42 -6.28
CA GLN A 286 -8.70 6.53 -6.87
C GLN A 286 -9.64 7.19 -7.87
N ALA A 287 -10.00 6.44 -8.90
CA ALA A 287 -11.05 6.79 -9.86
C ALA A 287 -12.01 5.61 -10.04
N VAL A 288 -13.14 5.86 -10.70
CA VAL A 288 -14.19 4.87 -10.94
C VAL A 288 -14.60 4.93 -12.40
N SER A 289 -14.73 3.78 -13.05
CA SER A 289 -15.39 3.65 -14.34
C SER A 289 -16.69 2.88 -14.19
N ARG A 290 -17.80 3.41 -14.72
CA ARG A 290 -19.13 2.76 -14.69
C ARG A 290 -19.55 2.19 -16.04
N ASP A 291 -18.72 2.35 -17.05
CA ASP A 291 -19.01 2.03 -18.44
C ASP A 291 -18.04 0.97 -18.99
N GLY A 292 -17.52 0.10 -18.12
CA GLY A 292 -16.63 -1.01 -18.48
C GLY A 292 -15.24 -0.58 -18.92
N GLY A 293 -14.75 0.53 -18.37
CA GLY A 293 -13.41 1.03 -18.63
C GLY A 293 -13.31 2.01 -19.80
N ASP A 294 -14.42 2.45 -20.40
CA ASP A 294 -14.39 3.40 -21.51
C ASP A 294 -14.14 4.84 -21.02
N SER A 295 -14.60 5.22 -19.83
CA SER A 295 -14.35 6.52 -19.20
C SER A 295 -14.29 6.48 -17.67
N PHE A 296 -13.60 7.45 -17.06
CA PHE A 296 -13.69 7.71 -15.63
C PHE A 296 -14.87 8.63 -15.33
N THR A 297 -15.63 8.34 -14.27
CA THR A 297 -16.77 9.17 -13.86
C THR A 297 -16.38 10.55 -13.32
N ALA A 298 -15.13 10.66 -12.86
CA ALA A 298 -14.48 11.86 -12.37
C ALA A 298 -12.96 11.61 -12.39
N PRO A 299 -12.13 12.67 -12.37
CA PRO A 299 -10.70 12.53 -12.16
C PRO A 299 -10.36 11.74 -10.89
N PHE A 300 -9.13 11.25 -10.84
CA PHE A 300 -8.58 10.60 -9.67
C PHE A 300 -8.70 11.50 -8.42
N ARG A 301 -9.15 10.91 -7.30
CA ARG A 301 -9.29 11.58 -6.01
C ARG A 301 -8.27 11.03 -5.04
N ASP A 302 -7.56 11.93 -4.36
CA ASP A 302 -6.66 11.60 -3.27
C ASP A 302 -7.35 10.96 -2.06
N LEU A 303 -6.55 10.19 -1.32
CA LEU A 303 -6.90 9.51 -0.08
C LEU A 303 -5.91 9.89 1.04
N PRO A 304 -6.04 11.10 1.61
CA PRO A 304 -5.10 11.61 2.62
C PRO A 304 -5.06 10.79 3.91
N ASP A 305 -6.18 10.17 4.27
CA ASP A 305 -6.33 9.34 5.47
C ASP A 305 -5.98 7.86 5.26
N LEU A 306 -5.60 7.45 4.04
CA LEU A 306 -5.07 6.13 3.77
C LEU A 306 -3.54 6.14 3.90
N TYR A 307 -3.04 5.77 5.08
CA TYR A 307 -1.61 5.81 5.37
C TYR A 307 -0.86 4.71 4.62
N ALA A 308 -0.03 5.12 3.67
CA ALA A 308 0.81 4.26 2.87
C ALA A 308 2.03 5.08 2.41
N PRO A 309 3.17 4.44 2.13
CA PRO A 309 4.28 5.11 1.47
C PRO A 309 3.97 5.22 -0.03
N GLN A 310 4.81 5.92 -0.79
CA GLN A 310 4.72 5.93 -2.25
C GLN A 310 5.18 4.57 -2.83
N VAL A 311 4.23 3.65 -2.98
CA VAL A 311 4.48 2.29 -3.47
C VAL A 311 3.28 1.79 -4.28
N GLN A 312 3.53 0.88 -5.21
CA GLN A 312 2.50 0.09 -5.87
C GLN A 312 1.76 -0.77 -4.82
N CYS A 313 0.44 -0.90 -5.00
CA CYS A 313 -0.42 -1.71 -4.13
C CYS A 313 -1.48 -2.42 -5.00
N SER A 314 -2.04 -3.52 -4.50
CA SER A 314 -3.05 -4.31 -5.23
C SER A 314 -4.41 -4.30 -4.55
N THR A 315 -5.46 -4.38 -5.35
CA THR A 315 -6.85 -4.53 -4.90
C THR A 315 -7.43 -5.86 -5.37
N LEU A 316 -8.27 -6.48 -4.54
CA LEU A 316 -8.97 -7.72 -4.90
C LEU A 316 -10.37 -7.76 -4.30
N GLY A 317 -11.38 -8.07 -5.11
CA GLY A 317 -12.75 -8.28 -4.62
C GLY A 317 -12.93 -9.65 -3.97
N VAL A 318 -13.35 -9.70 -2.70
CA VAL A 318 -13.66 -10.90 -1.91
C VAL A 318 -15.09 -10.81 -1.35
N GLY A 319 -16.02 -11.57 -1.93
CA GLY A 319 -17.46 -11.44 -1.65
C GLY A 319 -17.97 -10.03 -1.95
N THR A 320 -18.46 -9.33 -0.92
CA THR A 320 -18.90 -7.93 -0.99
C THR A 320 -17.84 -6.93 -0.52
N ARG A 321 -16.67 -7.42 -0.13
CA ARG A 321 -15.54 -6.64 0.41
C ARG A 321 -14.49 -6.47 -0.68
N ILE A 322 -13.75 -5.36 -0.63
CA ILE A 322 -12.53 -5.20 -1.41
C ILE A 322 -11.35 -5.23 -0.43
N LEU A 323 -10.35 -6.04 -0.74
CA LEU A 323 -9.08 -6.06 -0.04
C LEU A 323 -8.09 -5.13 -0.73
N LEU A 324 -7.25 -4.47 0.06
CA LEU A 324 -6.07 -3.75 -0.36
C LEU A 324 -4.85 -4.39 0.30
N SER A 325 -3.88 -4.82 -0.51
CA SER A 325 -2.55 -5.19 -0.05
C SER A 325 -1.61 -4.02 -0.31
N CYS A 326 -1.03 -3.47 0.76
CA CYS A 326 -0.21 -2.26 0.69
C CYS A 326 0.61 -2.11 1.98
N ASP A 327 1.81 -1.55 1.88
CA ASP A 327 2.57 -1.11 3.05
C ASP A 327 1.77 -0.09 3.87
N ALA A 328 1.81 -0.22 5.20
CA ALA A 328 1.04 0.62 6.12
C ALA A 328 1.86 1.72 6.81
N ASP A 329 3.19 1.67 6.73
CA ASP A 329 4.03 2.77 7.22
C ASP A 329 3.98 3.95 6.23
N PRO A 330 3.56 5.16 6.66
CA PRO A 330 3.36 6.28 5.73
C PRO A 330 4.64 6.89 5.15
N ASP A 331 5.83 6.53 5.66
CA ASP A 331 7.14 7.03 5.21
C ASP A 331 7.97 5.97 4.49
N ARG A 332 7.95 4.74 4.99
CA ARG A 332 8.85 3.68 4.52
C ARG A 332 8.07 2.53 3.93
N ARG A 333 8.61 1.91 2.89
CA ARG A 333 8.08 0.66 2.32
C ARG A 333 8.33 -0.51 3.27
N ARG A 334 7.44 -0.64 4.25
CA ARG A 334 7.43 -1.68 5.28
C ARG A 334 6.03 -1.81 5.86
N THR A 335 5.85 -2.87 6.64
CA THR A 335 4.57 -3.18 7.27
C THR A 335 3.51 -3.56 6.22
N MET A 336 3.82 -4.54 5.36
CA MET A 336 2.84 -5.13 4.46
C MET A 336 1.57 -5.53 5.23
N MET A 337 0.42 -5.07 4.77
CA MET A 337 -0.86 -5.19 5.46
C MET A 337 -1.99 -5.47 4.47
N ILE A 338 -2.97 -6.26 4.93
CA ILE A 338 -4.28 -6.37 4.29
C ILE A 338 -5.27 -5.43 4.98
N ARG A 339 -5.87 -4.53 4.20
CA ARG A 339 -6.92 -3.59 4.63
C ARG A 339 -8.22 -3.86 3.87
N SER A 340 -9.35 -3.75 4.56
CA SER A 340 -10.66 -3.96 3.95
C SER A 340 -11.33 -2.66 3.57
N SER A 341 -12.15 -2.72 2.53
CA SER A 341 -13.22 -1.77 2.28
C SER A 341 -14.56 -2.50 2.17
N TYR A 342 -15.57 -1.96 2.87
CA TYR A 342 -16.94 -2.49 2.91
C TYR A 342 -17.94 -1.62 2.15
N ASP A 343 -17.49 -0.53 1.53
CA ASP A 343 -18.31 0.46 0.82
C ASP A 343 -17.84 0.68 -0.62
N GLY A 344 -17.21 -0.34 -1.21
CA GLY A 344 -16.71 -0.32 -2.58
C GLY A 344 -15.41 0.46 -2.77
N GLY A 345 -14.62 0.66 -1.73
CA GLY A 345 -13.34 1.38 -1.78
C GLY A 345 -13.46 2.87 -1.44
N ARG A 346 -14.61 3.36 -0.97
CA ARG A 346 -14.75 4.77 -0.56
C ARG A 346 -14.00 5.05 0.74
N THR A 347 -14.00 4.08 1.66
CA THR A 347 -13.21 4.09 2.89
C THR A 347 -12.48 2.77 3.05
N TRP A 348 -11.37 2.80 3.78
CA TRP A 348 -10.49 1.66 4.03
C TRP A 348 -10.22 1.52 5.52
N ASP A 349 -10.01 0.30 5.98
CA ASP A 349 -9.52 0.05 7.33
C ASP A 349 -8.23 0.85 7.59
N SER A 350 -8.19 1.52 8.73
CA SER A 350 -6.97 2.15 9.24
C SER A 350 -5.95 1.13 9.73
N VAL A 351 -4.73 1.59 10.04
CA VAL A 351 -3.61 0.73 10.47
C VAL A 351 -3.96 -0.13 11.70
N ASP A 352 -4.73 0.41 12.65
CA ASP A 352 -5.22 -0.29 13.85
C ASP A 352 -6.35 -1.31 13.59
N ARG A 353 -6.98 -1.23 12.40
CA ARG A 353 -8.08 -2.10 11.97
C ARG A 353 -7.63 -3.18 10.99
N GLY A 354 -6.56 -2.95 10.23
CA GLY A 354 -6.02 -3.89 9.25
C GLY A 354 -5.22 -5.06 9.84
N THR A 355 -4.90 -6.03 9.00
CA THR A 355 -4.17 -7.26 9.37
C THR A 355 -2.73 -7.18 8.87
N VAL A 356 -1.78 -7.12 9.80
CA VAL A 356 -0.35 -7.07 9.48
C VAL A 356 0.10 -8.43 8.96
N VAL A 357 0.68 -8.46 7.76
CA VAL A 357 1.32 -9.66 7.16
C VAL A 357 2.75 -9.80 7.67
N THR A 358 3.52 -8.70 7.62
CA THR A 358 4.88 -8.61 8.18
C THR A 358 5.16 -7.18 8.63
N LYS A 359 6.16 -6.98 9.51
CA LYS A 359 6.73 -5.67 9.86
C LYS A 359 8.10 -5.42 9.21
N ASP A 360 8.59 -6.38 8.44
CA ASP A 360 9.83 -6.28 7.67
C ASP A 360 9.73 -5.17 6.61
N TRP A 361 10.87 -4.85 5.97
CA TRP A 361 10.82 -4.13 4.71
C TRP A 361 9.95 -4.91 3.74
N SER A 362 9.10 -4.18 3.02
CA SER A 362 8.16 -4.73 2.06
C SER A 362 7.97 -3.74 0.92
N GLY A 363 7.29 -4.14 -0.14
CA GLY A 363 7.11 -3.25 -1.29
C GLY A 363 5.94 -3.68 -2.16
N TYR A 364 6.23 -3.89 -3.44
CA TYR A 364 5.21 -4.23 -4.42
C TYR A 364 4.47 -5.51 -4.00
N SER A 365 3.18 -5.57 -4.28
CA SER A 365 2.36 -6.72 -3.95
C SER A 365 1.22 -6.94 -4.93
N ASP A 366 0.83 -8.20 -5.09
CA ASP A 366 -0.33 -8.61 -5.86
C ASP A 366 -1.12 -9.73 -5.18
N MET A 367 -2.43 -9.79 -5.42
CA MET A 367 -3.31 -10.78 -4.82
C MET A 367 -4.12 -11.52 -5.88
N ALA A 368 -4.38 -12.80 -5.62
CA ALA A 368 -5.30 -13.62 -6.41
C ALA A 368 -6.18 -14.46 -5.50
N ARG A 369 -7.43 -14.68 -5.91
CA ARG A 369 -8.29 -15.65 -5.20
C ARG A 369 -7.77 -17.07 -5.46
N ILE A 370 -7.57 -17.81 -4.38
CA ILE A 370 -7.24 -19.23 -4.44
C ILE A 370 -8.51 -20.07 -4.43
N ASP A 371 -9.53 -19.70 -3.67
CA ASP A 371 -10.82 -20.38 -3.73
C ASP A 371 -11.93 -19.44 -3.25
N GLY A 372 -13.04 -19.98 -2.74
CA GLY A 372 -14.14 -19.20 -2.18
C GLY A 372 -13.77 -18.43 -0.91
N ASP A 373 -12.82 -18.95 -0.13
CA ASP A 373 -12.52 -18.54 1.24
C ASP A 373 -11.06 -18.12 1.45
N SER A 374 -10.18 -18.43 0.51
CA SER A 374 -8.72 -18.23 0.60
C SER A 374 -8.17 -17.31 -0.48
N VAL A 375 -7.18 -16.50 -0.10
CA VAL A 375 -6.48 -15.53 -0.94
C VAL A 375 -4.98 -15.84 -0.91
N GLY A 376 -4.36 -15.76 -2.08
CA GLY A 376 -2.91 -15.71 -2.24
C GLY A 376 -2.45 -14.27 -2.30
N LEU A 377 -1.36 -13.96 -1.61
CA LEU A 377 -0.65 -12.68 -1.63
C LEU A 377 0.80 -12.94 -2.06
N LEU A 378 1.22 -12.31 -3.15
CA LEU A 378 2.60 -12.29 -3.60
C LEU A 378 3.17 -10.90 -3.32
N TYR A 379 4.30 -10.78 -2.62
CA TYR A 379 4.85 -9.47 -2.26
C TYR A 379 6.36 -9.45 -2.08
N GLU A 380 6.97 -8.31 -2.40
CA GLU A 380 8.37 -8.01 -2.07
C GLU A 380 8.55 -7.90 -0.55
N GLY A 381 9.61 -8.48 0.00
CA GLY A 381 9.92 -8.36 1.42
C GLY A 381 11.33 -8.78 1.82
N GLY A 382 11.76 -8.37 3.01
CA GLY A 382 13.09 -8.73 3.51
C GLY A 382 13.49 -8.05 4.82
N ALA A 383 14.47 -8.66 5.50
CA ALA A 383 14.97 -8.12 6.76
C ALA A 383 15.82 -6.86 6.57
N VAL A 384 16.48 -6.72 5.41
CA VAL A 384 17.42 -5.62 5.13
C VAL A 384 16.85 -4.68 4.07
N SER A 385 16.22 -5.22 3.03
CA SER A 385 15.60 -4.47 1.94
C SER A 385 14.30 -5.14 1.50
N ALA A 386 13.36 -4.36 0.96
CA ALA A 386 12.17 -4.90 0.31
C ALA A 386 12.53 -5.82 -0.88
N THR A 387 13.72 -5.62 -1.47
CA THR A 387 14.20 -6.36 -2.64
C THR A 387 14.97 -7.64 -2.30
N ASP A 388 15.02 -8.05 -1.02
CA ASP A 388 15.77 -9.25 -0.63
C ASP A 388 15.16 -10.53 -1.22
N GLU A 389 13.82 -10.59 -1.30
CA GLU A 389 13.05 -11.73 -1.77
C GLU A 389 11.61 -11.33 -2.12
N ILE A 390 10.92 -12.19 -2.87
CA ILE A 390 9.46 -12.15 -3.03
C ILE A 390 8.88 -13.34 -2.29
N ARG A 391 7.90 -13.07 -1.42
CA ARG A 391 7.20 -14.06 -0.60
C ARG A 391 5.81 -14.31 -1.15
N PHE A 392 5.37 -15.55 -1.04
CA PHE A 392 3.98 -15.94 -1.24
C PHE A 392 3.37 -16.28 0.11
N ALA A 393 2.26 -15.63 0.43
CA ALA A 393 1.44 -15.90 1.60
C ALA A 393 0.05 -16.34 1.17
N ARG A 394 -0.57 -17.18 2.00
CA ARG A 394 -1.92 -17.67 1.88
C ARG A 394 -2.66 -17.31 3.14
N PHE A 395 -3.89 -16.83 3.02
CA PHE A 395 -4.74 -16.59 4.16
C PHE A 395 -6.21 -16.75 3.83
N ASN A 396 -7.01 -17.01 4.85
CA ASN A 396 -8.46 -17.07 4.75
C ASN A 396 -9.15 -15.95 5.54
N GLU A 397 -10.48 -15.92 5.48
CA GLU A 397 -11.29 -14.93 6.22
C GLU A 397 -11.03 -14.93 7.73
N ALA A 398 -10.79 -16.10 8.34
CA ALA A 398 -10.63 -16.23 9.78
C ALA A 398 -9.34 -15.57 10.31
N TRP A 399 -8.29 -15.51 9.47
CA TRP A 399 -7.04 -14.84 9.82
C TRP A 399 -7.15 -13.31 9.84
N LEU A 400 -8.04 -12.75 9.02
CA LEU A 400 -8.20 -11.31 8.92
C LEU A 400 -8.80 -10.76 10.22
N ARG A 401 -8.34 -9.57 10.62
CA ARG A 401 -8.96 -8.85 11.73
C ARG A 401 -10.46 -8.69 11.45
N PRO A 402 -11.32 -9.03 12.42
CA PRO A 402 -12.76 -8.93 12.23
C PRO A 402 -13.16 -7.47 12.06
N ARG A 403 -14.19 -7.25 11.23
CA ARG A 403 -14.84 -5.94 11.15
C ARG A 403 -15.35 -5.55 12.53
N ARG A 404 -14.92 -4.39 13.01
CA ARG A 404 -15.39 -3.80 14.27
C ARG A 404 -16.31 -2.61 13.99
N GLY A 405 -17.18 -2.30 14.95
CA GLY A 405 -18.05 -1.11 14.92
C GLY A 405 -17.26 0.20 14.93
N PRO A 406 -17.95 1.35 14.98
CA PRO A 406 -17.28 2.65 15.16
C PRO A 406 -16.49 2.66 16.48
N ASP A 407 -15.40 3.43 16.53
CA ASP A 407 -14.63 3.63 17.77
C ASP A 407 -15.41 4.56 18.72
N PRO A 408 -15.14 4.49 20.04
CA PRO A 408 -15.52 5.56 20.97
C PRO A 408 -15.00 6.91 20.48
N THR A 409 -15.67 8.00 20.85
CA THR A 409 -15.30 9.34 20.35
C THR A 409 -15.37 10.44 21.41
N THR A 410 -14.45 11.40 21.30
CA THR A 410 -14.49 12.67 22.02
C THR A 410 -14.96 13.80 21.09
N ALA A 411 -15.51 14.87 21.67
CA ALA A 411 -16.00 16.00 20.90
C ALA A 411 -14.86 16.81 20.27
N ASP A 412 -15.11 17.30 19.05
CA ASP A 412 -14.37 18.42 18.47
C ASP A 412 -15.34 19.60 18.38
N LEU A 413 -15.05 20.66 19.14
CA LEU A 413 -15.88 21.86 19.23
C LEU A 413 -15.56 22.89 18.15
N ALA A 414 -14.60 22.61 17.25
CA ALA A 414 -14.39 23.45 16.09
C ALA A 414 -15.65 23.49 15.20
N PRO A 415 -15.94 24.62 14.54
CA PRO A 415 -17.15 24.75 13.72
C PRO A 415 -17.26 23.62 12.69
N HIS A 416 -18.41 22.93 12.63
CA HIS A 416 -18.67 21.81 11.70
C HIS A 416 -17.71 20.62 11.79
N ALA A 417 -16.93 20.51 12.86
CA ALA A 417 -16.04 19.38 13.03
C ALA A 417 -16.81 18.08 13.30
N ARG A 418 -16.17 16.97 12.90
CA ARG A 418 -16.61 15.63 13.28
C ARG A 418 -15.90 15.24 14.55
N ARG A 419 -16.53 14.40 15.35
CA ARG A 419 -15.95 13.85 16.58
C ARG A 419 -14.67 13.06 16.27
N ALA A 420 -13.69 13.13 17.17
CA ALA A 420 -12.42 12.42 17.04
C ALA A 420 -12.52 11.03 17.66
N ALA A 421 -11.90 10.02 17.03
CA ALA A 421 -11.87 8.65 17.53
C ALA A 421 -10.91 8.55 18.72
N VAL A 422 -11.31 7.80 19.75
CA VAL A 422 -10.49 7.47 20.92
C VAL A 422 -10.11 5.99 20.82
N LEU A 423 -8.82 5.72 20.73
CA LEU A 423 -8.23 4.40 20.49
C LEU A 423 -7.50 3.88 21.74
N GLY A 424 -7.14 2.59 21.75
CA GLY A 424 -6.39 1.91 22.82
C GLY A 424 -7.15 1.68 24.13
N GLY A 425 -8.20 2.47 24.36
CA GLY A 425 -8.92 2.48 25.62
C GLY A 425 -8.51 3.63 26.54
N ALA A 426 -8.00 4.73 25.98
CA ALA A 426 -7.70 5.95 26.72
C ALA A 426 -8.87 6.36 27.64
N GLN A 427 -8.54 6.62 28.91
CA GLN A 427 -9.52 6.78 29.98
C GLN A 427 -9.72 8.26 30.34
N GLU A 428 -10.93 8.62 30.74
CA GLU A 428 -11.22 9.92 31.32
C GLU A 428 -10.50 10.08 32.67
N THR A 429 -9.98 11.28 32.95
CA THR A 429 -9.33 11.67 34.21
C THR A 429 -9.64 13.14 34.52
N ASP A 430 -9.35 13.60 35.74
CA ASP A 430 -9.41 15.02 36.09
C ASP A 430 -8.44 15.86 35.25
N GLY A 431 -8.97 16.89 34.59
CA GLY A 431 -8.26 17.84 33.74
C GLY A 431 -7.86 19.14 34.44
N VAL A 432 -7.34 20.09 33.67
CA VAL A 432 -7.09 21.49 34.10
C VAL A 432 -8.40 22.24 34.20
N SER A 433 -9.35 21.94 33.31
CA SER A 433 -10.72 22.45 33.35
C SER A 433 -11.70 21.36 32.94
N GLY A 434 -12.38 20.76 33.92
CA GLY A 434 -13.28 19.63 33.64
C GLY A 434 -12.51 18.31 33.66
N GLY A 435 -12.63 17.54 32.58
CA GLY A 435 -11.95 16.26 32.39
C GLY A 435 -10.76 16.39 31.44
N ALA A 436 -10.07 15.27 31.25
CA ALA A 436 -8.97 15.09 30.32
C ALA A 436 -8.91 13.62 29.92
N LEU A 437 -8.05 13.28 28.96
CA LEU A 437 -7.77 11.88 28.63
C LEU A 437 -6.39 11.46 29.13
N SER A 438 -6.34 10.28 29.74
CA SER A 438 -5.12 9.59 30.15
C SER A 438 -4.75 8.54 29.11
N PHE A 439 -3.46 8.51 28.78
CA PHE A 439 -2.85 7.65 27.77
C PHE A 439 -1.82 6.73 28.44
N ASP A 440 -1.81 5.45 28.07
CA ASP A 440 -0.99 4.42 28.72
C ASP A 440 0.41 4.21 28.10
N GLY A 441 0.66 4.75 26.91
CA GLY A 441 1.91 4.59 26.16
C GLY A 441 2.04 3.31 25.36
N VAL A 442 0.96 2.56 25.16
CA VAL A 442 0.95 1.29 24.41
C VAL A 442 0.24 1.43 23.08
N ASP A 443 -1.04 1.81 23.10
CA ASP A 443 -1.86 1.96 21.90
C ASP A 443 -2.91 3.10 21.96
N ASP A 444 -2.95 3.83 23.08
CA ASP A 444 -3.86 4.96 23.28
C ASP A 444 -3.57 6.14 22.35
N ALA A 445 -4.63 6.65 21.71
CA ALA A 445 -4.57 7.81 20.84
C ALA A 445 -5.92 8.50 20.69
N VAL A 446 -5.90 9.80 20.39
CA VAL A 446 -7.06 10.46 19.78
C VAL A 446 -6.72 10.79 18.33
N ARG A 447 -7.51 10.25 17.40
CA ARG A 447 -7.31 10.43 15.96
C ARG A 447 -8.48 11.12 15.31
N LEU A 448 -8.21 12.19 14.57
CA LEU A 448 -9.25 12.92 13.87
C LEU A 448 -9.59 12.27 12.53
N PRO A 449 -10.87 12.22 12.13
CA PRO A 449 -11.22 11.98 10.74
C PRO A 449 -10.71 13.12 9.87
N TYR A 450 -10.26 12.81 8.65
CA TYR A 450 -9.78 13.84 7.73
C TYR A 450 -10.90 14.85 7.36
N SER A 451 -10.49 16.11 7.26
CA SER A 451 -11.29 17.25 6.82
C SER A 451 -10.38 18.26 6.13
N ASP A 452 -10.90 18.97 5.12
CA ASP A 452 -10.17 19.95 4.31
C ASP A 452 -9.73 21.21 5.09
N ARG A 453 -10.18 21.36 6.34
CA ARG A 453 -9.80 22.45 7.25
C ARG A 453 -8.57 22.15 8.10
N LEU A 454 -8.20 20.88 8.27
CA LEU A 454 -7.06 20.47 9.10
C LEU A 454 -5.70 20.83 8.48
N PRO A 455 -5.50 20.73 7.14
CA PRO A 455 -4.28 21.17 6.49
C PRO A 455 -4.05 22.68 6.65
N LEU A 456 -2.98 23.06 7.36
CA LEU A 456 -2.65 24.47 7.63
C LEU A 456 -2.00 25.18 6.42
N GLY A 457 -1.47 24.42 5.46
CA GLY A 457 -0.84 24.95 4.26
C GLY A 457 0.36 25.85 4.59
N THR A 458 0.40 27.02 3.97
CA THR A 458 1.43 28.06 4.20
C THR A 458 1.02 29.08 5.27
N LYS A 459 -0.12 28.88 5.94
CA LYS A 459 -0.65 29.86 6.90
C LYS A 459 0.24 29.98 8.13
N ASP A 460 0.19 31.16 8.75
CA ASP A 460 0.52 31.33 10.16
C ASP A 460 -0.48 30.54 11.01
N PHE A 461 -0.04 30.00 12.14
CA PHE A 461 -0.91 29.20 12.99
C PHE A 461 -0.52 29.26 14.46
N THR A 462 -1.45 28.85 15.32
CA THR A 462 -1.25 28.66 16.75
C THR A 462 -1.78 27.28 17.15
N VAL A 463 -1.00 26.55 17.94
CA VAL A 463 -1.41 25.32 18.62
C VAL A 463 -1.30 25.58 20.12
N SER A 464 -2.29 25.16 20.90
CA SER A 464 -2.19 25.12 22.37
C SER A 464 -2.69 23.78 22.89
N LEU A 465 -2.04 23.23 23.90
CA LEU A 465 -2.53 22.07 24.63
C LEU A 465 -2.00 22.08 26.07
N TRP A 466 -2.70 21.38 26.95
CA TRP A 466 -2.23 21.05 28.29
C TRP A 466 -1.74 19.62 28.34
N PHE A 467 -0.64 19.38 29.04
CA PHE A 467 -0.08 18.05 29.21
C PHE A 467 0.44 17.86 30.64
N ARG A 468 0.45 16.61 31.10
CA ARG A 468 1.18 16.17 32.30
C ARG A 468 1.73 14.78 32.08
N TYR A 469 2.96 14.53 32.53
CA TYR A 469 3.57 13.21 32.43
C TYR A 469 4.77 13.08 33.38
N THR A 470 5.23 11.84 33.59
CA THR A 470 6.37 11.53 34.48
C THR A 470 7.43 10.65 33.82
N ALA A 471 7.27 10.32 32.53
CA ALA A 471 8.23 9.50 31.81
C ALA A 471 9.61 10.19 31.79
N THR A 472 10.66 9.43 32.07
CA THR A 472 12.06 9.92 32.08
C THR A 472 12.84 9.51 30.83
N THR A 473 12.26 8.64 30.01
CA THR A 473 12.84 8.13 28.76
C THR A 473 11.76 8.02 27.68
N GLY A 474 12.20 7.80 26.43
CA GLY A 474 11.31 7.70 25.27
C GLY A 474 10.77 9.05 24.81
N ASP A 475 10.51 9.18 23.51
CA ASP A 475 9.83 10.35 22.97
C ASP A 475 8.35 10.28 23.31
N GLN A 476 7.76 11.40 23.73
CA GLN A 476 6.40 11.51 24.24
C GLN A 476 5.56 12.39 23.31
N PRO A 477 4.89 11.83 22.27
CA PRO A 477 4.17 12.62 21.27
C PRO A 477 2.89 13.25 21.85
N PHE A 478 2.84 14.58 21.94
CA PHE A 478 1.64 15.27 22.41
C PHE A 478 0.65 15.48 21.25
N LEU A 479 1.12 16.11 20.17
CA LEU A 479 0.36 16.37 18.95
C LEU A 479 1.22 16.08 17.72
N TRP A 480 0.62 15.44 16.72
CA TRP A 480 1.20 15.22 15.40
C TRP A 480 0.20 15.57 14.30
N MET A 481 0.58 16.47 13.39
CA MET A 481 -0.24 16.89 12.25
C MET A 481 0.56 16.74 10.95
N GLY A 482 -0.03 16.14 9.92
CA GLY A 482 0.61 15.94 8.62
C GLY A 482 1.29 14.60 8.47
N GLY A 483 2.40 14.57 7.74
CA GLY A 483 3.19 13.37 7.44
C GLY A 483 4.13 12.96 8.58
N VAL A 484 5.10 12.09 8.27
CA VAL A 484 6.12 11.62 9.22
C VAL A 484 7.47 11.44 8.51
N GLY A 485 8.54 11.23 9.27
CA GLY A 485 9.87 11.02 8.73
C GLY A 485 10.58 12.35 8.45
N THR A 486 11.49 12.36 7.48
CA THR A 486 12.36 13.51 7.18
C THR A 486 12.11 14.13 5.81
N THR A 487 11.14 13.61 5.06
CA THR A 487 10.88 13.97 3.65
C THR A 487 9.48 14.54 3.45
N GLN A 488 8.66 14.55 4.50
CA GLN A 488 7.24 14.89 4.45
C GLN A 488 6.93 16.13 5.30
N PRO A 489 6.11 17.07 4.81
CA PRO A 489 5.61 18.17 5.62
C PRO A 489 4.82 17.69 6.83
N GLN A 490 5.11 18.29 7.99
CA GLN A 490 4.54 17.92 9.27
C GLN A 490 4.65 19.06 10.29
N VAL A 491 3.80 19.03 11.30
CA VAL A 491 3.87 19.85 12.52
C VAL A 491 3.71 18.92 13.71
N TRP A 492 4.62 18.97 14.66
CA TRP A 492 4.45 18.20 15.90
C TRP A 492 5.05 18.86 17.12
N LEU A 493 4.56 18.41 18.27
CA LEU A 493 4.99 18.81 19.61
C LEU A 493 5.16 17.54 20.46
N ARG A 494 6.31 17.38 21.11
CA ARG A 494 6.60 16.20 21.93
C ARG A 494 7.53 16.51 23.11
N GLY A 495 7.42 15.71 24.17
CA GLY A 495 8.41 15.65 25.24
C GLY A 495 9.59 14.74 24.88
N GLU A 496 10.81 15.18 25.20
CA GLU A 496 12.06 14.42 25.05
C GLU A 496 12.79 14.40 26.41
N PRO A 497 12.29 13.63 27.41
CA PRO A 497 12.79 13.69 28.77
C PRO A 497 14.27 13.32 28.90
N ALA A 498 14.78 12.40 28.06
CA ALA A 498 16.20 12.08 28.02
C ALA A 498 17.08 13.27 27.55
N GLY A 499 16.53 14.15 26.72
CA GLY A 499 17.16 15.40 26.30
C GLY A 499 16.84 16.60 27.20
N ASN A 500 16.06 16.39 28.27
CA ASN A 500 15.55 17.43 29.18
C ASN A 500 14.86 18.61 28.47
N HIS A 501 14.01 18.34 27.49
CA HIS A 501 13.25 19.40 26.82
C HIS A 501 11.91 18.93 26.25
N VAL A 502 11.03 19.88 25.96
CA VAL A 502 9.92 19.75 25.03
C VAL A 502 10.36 20.34 23.70
N ARG A 503 10.03 19.68 22.59
CA ARG A 503 10.39 20.11 21.24
C ARG A 503 9.14 20.32 20.39
N ALA A 504 9.11 21.44 19.69
CA ALA A 504 8.23 21.65 18.56
C ALA A 504 9.05 21.63 17.26
N LEU A 505 8.50 21.01 16.22
CA LEU A 505 9.13 20.93 14.91
C LEU A 505 8.10 21.18 13.82
N ILE A 506 8.54 21.87 12.78
CA ILE A 506 7.84 21.89 11.50
C ILE A 506 8.75 21.42 10.37
N THR A 507 8.17 20.71 9.41
CA THR A 507 8.77 20.45 8.10
C THR A 507 7.89 21.10 7.04
N THR A 508 8.48 21.88 6.15
CA THR A 508 7.79 22.58 5.07
C THR A 508 8.28 22.16 3.70
N ARG A 509 7.41 22.34 2.70
CA ARG A 509 7.76 22.22 1.27
C ARG A 509 7.28 23.45 0.51
N ASP A 510 8.14 24.00 -0.34
CA ASP A 510 7.82 25.10 -1.25
C ASP A 510 8.05 24.68 -2.71
N GLY A 511 7.04 24.81 -3.57
CA GLY A 511 7.12 24.33 -4.96
C GLY A 511 7.60 22.88 -5.10
N ALA A 512 8.44 22.59 -6.09
CA ALA A 512 9.05 21.29 -6.31
C ALA A 512 10.35 21.06 -5.50
N THR A 513 10.68 21.95 -4.56
CA THR A 513 11.97 21.92 -3.84
C THR A 513 12.02 20.83 -2.77
N ALA A 514 13.23 20.56 -2.27
CA ALA A 514 13.44 19.70 -1.11
C ALA A 514 12.73 20.28 0.13
N VAL A 515 12.40 19.41 1.08
CA VAL A 515 11.80 19.87 2.33
C VAL A 515 12.81 20.60 3.22
N HIS A 516 12.32 21.56 3.98
CA HIS A 516 13.09 22.26 5.00
C HIS A 516 12.48 22.00 6.36
N THR A 517 13.32 21.92 7.39
CA THR A 517 12.89 21.61 8.76
C THR A 517 13.52 22.60 9.72
N THR A 518 12.73 23.08 10.68
CA THR A 518 13.21 23.86 11.83
C THR A 518 12.54 23.35 13.08
N SER A 519 13.22 23.46 14.22
CA SER A 519 12.70 23.04 15.51
C SER A 519 13.16 23.98 16.62
N VAL A 520 12.33 24.08 17.64
CA VAL A 520 12.63 24.82 18.86
C VAL A 520 12.48 23.90 20.07
N VAL A 521 13.37 24.05 21.04
CA VAL A 521 13.42 23.24 22.27
C VAL A 521 13.36 24.14 23.49
N THR A 522 12.68 23.70 24.53
CA THR A 522 12.67 24.36 25.84
C THR A 522 13.92 24.00 26.66
N ALA A 523 14.10 24.64 27.83
CA ALA A 523 15.19 24.35 28.76
C ALA A 523 14.89 23.22 29.77
N GLY A 524 13.70 22.61 29.69
CA GLY A 524 13.26 21.57 30.61
C GLY A 524 12.21 20.66 29.97
N ALA A 525 12.13 19.41 30.44
CA ALA A 525 11.19 18.43 29.92
C ALA A 525 9.75 18.60 30.44
N TYR A 526 9.54 19.29 31.58
CA TYR A 526 8.21 19.47 32.17
C TYR A 526 7.52 18.12 32.45
N ASN A 527 8.30 17.15 32.93
CA ASN A 527 7.89 15.78 33.25
C ASN A 527 7.80 15.53 34.77
N ASP A 528 7.36 16.53 35.53
CA ASP A 528 7.27 16.50 37.00
C ASP A 528 5.89 16.01 37.52
N GLY A 529 5.01 15.60 36.60
CA GLY A 529 3.65 15.16 36.90
C GLY A 529 2.64 16.28 37.13
N GLN A 530 3.04 17.56 37.00
CA GLN A 530 2.11 18.69 37.03
C GLN A 530 1.55 19.01 35.64
N TRP A 531 0.45 19.75 35.62
CA TRP A 531 -0.11 20.28 34.39
C TRP A 531 0.69 21.47 33.89
N HIS A 532 1.08 21.40 32.62
CA HIS A 532 1.80 22.46 31.91
C HIS A 532 1.06 22.82 30.63
N GLN A 533 1.08 24.11 30.27
CA GLN A 533 0.51 24.58 29.01
C GLN A 533 1.62 24.74 27.98
N ALA A 534 1.53 24.04 26.86
CA ALA A 534 2.36 24.29 25.69
C ALA A 534 1.61 25.13 24.66
N VAL A 535 2.31 26.10 24.06
CA VAL A 535 1.82 26.93 22.97
C VAL A 535 2.88 26.96 21.86
N LEU A 536 2.53 26.46 20.68
CA LEU A 536 3.35 26.55 19.49
C LEU A 536 2.76 27.58 18.53
N ARG A 537 3.59 28.48 18.01
CA ARG A 537 3.19 29.51 17.04
C ARG A 537 4.14 29.51 15.85
N ARG A 538 3.57 29.60 14.65
CA ARG A 538 4.30 29.93 13.43
C ARG A 538 3.74 31.26 12.91
N GLY A 539 4.61 32.25 12.75
CA GLY A 539 4.25 33.54 12.18
C GLY A 539 5.35 34.59 12.33
N GLY A 540 5.29 35.65 11.52
CA GLY A 540 6.29 36.71 11.53
C GLY A 540 7.72 36.23 11.21
N GLY A 541 7.86 35.12 10.47
CA GLY A 541 9.14 34.49 10.16
C GLY A 541 9.78 33.73 11.33
N GLN A 542 9.03 33.42 12.38
CA GLN A 542 9.50 32.66 13.54
C GLN A 542 8.65 31.42 13.81
N LEU A 543 9.31 30.39 14.34
CA LEU A 543 8.69 29.29 15.06
C LEU A 543 8.95 29.50 16.55
N THR A 544 7.89 29.63 17.33
CA THR A 544 7.94 29.95 18.76
C THR A 544 7.25 28.87 19.57
N LEU A 545 7.91 28.40 20.63
CA LEU A 545 7.34 27.49 21.61
C LEU A 545 7.40 28.14 22.99
N SER A 546 6.25 28.19 23.66
CA SER A 546 6.12 28.63 25.04
C SER A 546 5.61 27.48 25.90
N VAL A 547 6.24 27.26 27.05
CA VAL A 547 5.70 26.37 28.11
C VAL A 547 5.60 27.16 29.41
N ASP A 548 4.40 27.22 29.98
CA ASP A 548 4.06 28.02 31.17
C ASP A 548 4.53 29.49 31.07
N GLY A 549 4.34 30.09 29.90
CA GLY A 549 4.76 31.47 29.61
C GLY A 549 6.26 31.66 29.36
N THR A 550 7.10 30.65 29.56
CA THR A 550 8.53 30.69 29.19
C THR A 550 8.67 30.41 27.70
N THR A 551 9.16 31.40 26.96
CA THR A 551 9.16 31.38 25.48
C THR A 551 10.56 31.19 24.91
N VAL A 552 10.66 30.34 23.89
CA VAL A 552 11.85 30.18 23.04
C VAL A 552 11.41 30.30 21.57
N SER A 553 12.25 30.94 20.74
CA SER A 553 11.98 31.10 19.30
C SER A 553 13.19 30.71 18.45
N THR A 554 12.91 30.29 17.23
CA THR A 554 13.89 30.14 16.14
C THR A 554 13.33 30.75 14.86
N ALA A 555 14.18 30.94 13.85
CA ALA A 555 13.71 31.31 12.52
C ALA A 555 12.82 30.21 11.93
N ASP A 556 11.72 30.62 11.30
CA ASP A 556 10.83 29.74 10.55
C ASP A 556 11.49 29.28 9.23
N VAL A 557 10.91 28.25 8.62
CA VAL A 557 11.19 27.82 7.24
C VAL A 557 9.98 28.08 6.34
N VAL A 558 10.24 28.58 5.13
CA VAL A 558 9.20 28.92 4.16
C VAL A 558 8.55 27.65 3.61
N GLY A 559 7.26 27.74 3.27
CA GLY A 559 6.53 26.68 2.56
C GLY A 559 5.35 26.10 3.33
N SER A 560 4.69 25.14 2.70
CA SER A 560 3.50 24.46 3.24
C SER A 560 3.90 23.36 4.23
N VAL A 561 3.21 23.28 5.37
CA VAL A 561 3.35 22.17 6.33
C VAL A 561 2.41 20.99 6.03
N SER A 562 1.59 21.08 4.98
CA SER A 562 0.59 20.07 4.64
C SER A 562 0.43 19.96 3.13
N ARG A 563 1.29 19.15 2.51
CA ARG A 563 1.35 18.94 1.05
C ARG A 563 2.13 17.66 0.75
N ASN A 564 1.83 16.94 -0.34
CA ASN A 564 2.62 15.79 -0.82
C ASN A 564 2.83 14.68 0.24
N SER A 565 1.88 14.47 1.15
CA SER A 565 2.01 13.46 2.21
C SER A 565 0.65 12.94 2.66
N PRO A 566 0.56 11.69 3.15
CA PRO A 566 -0.53 11.27 4.00
C PRO A 566 -0.75 12.32 5.09
N PHE A 567 -2.01 12.54 5.45
CA PHE A 567 -2.34 13.60 6.38
C PHE A 567 -3.23 13.06 7.51
N GLY A 568 -2.68 13.07 8.71
CA GLY A 568 -3.38 12.76 9.94
C GLY A 568 -3.25 13.86 10.97
N VAL A 569 -4.20 13.91 11.91
CA VAL A 569 -4.04 14.63 13.18
C VAL A 569 -4.22 13.64 14.31
N HIS A 570 -3.17 13.52 15.12
CA HIS A 570 -3.03 12.54 16.20
C HIS A 570 -2.65 13.25 17.49
N VAL A 571 -3.32 12.90 18.57
CA VAL A 571 -2.97 13.33 19.93
C VAL A 571 -2.58 12.09 20.73
N GLY A 572 -1.45 12.17 21.43
CA GLY A 572 -0.90 11.04 22.19
C GLY A 572 -0.19 9.98 21.34
N GLN A 573 -0.08 10.17 20.02
CA GLN A 573 0.46 9.17 19.11
C GLN A 573 1.24 9.80 17.96
N ARG A 574 2.30 9.13 17.50
CA ARG A 574 2.86 9.38 16.17
C ARG A 574 1.97 8.82 15.07
N MET A 575 1.99 9.48 13.91
CA MET A 575 1.23 9.03 12.74
C MET A 575 1.54 7.60 12.31
N ASP A 576 2.80 7.16 12.40
CA ASP A 576 3.25 5.80 12.06
C ASP A 576 2.93 4.75 13.15
N SER A 577 2.28 5.15 14.24
CA SER A 577 1.90 4.26 15.34
C SER A 577 3.09 3.57 16.04
N LEU A 578 4.30 4.14 15.95
CA LEU A 578 5.52 3.59 16.56
C LEU A 578 5.87 4.18 17.93
N GLN A 579 5.29 5.31 18.30
CA GLN A 579 5.45 5.92 19.63
C GLN A 579 4.10 6.43 20.13
N TYR A 580 3.92 6.26 21.43
CA TYR A 580 2.70 6.59 22.16
C TYR A 580 3.07 7.36 23.42
N PHE A 581 2.17 8.23 23.84
CA PHE A 581 2.32 9.06 25.02
C PHE A 581 1.87 8.31 26.28
N THR A 582 2.65 8.44 27.36
CA THR A 582 2.22 8.00 28.70
C THR A 582 2.01 9.23 29.59
N GLY A 583 0.76 9.56 29.89
CA GLY A 583 0.41 10.74 30.69
C GLY A 583 -1.03 11.18 30.48
N SER A 584 -1.32 12.47 30.67
CA SER A 584 -2.64 13.03 30.35
C SER A 584 -2.53 14.29 29.49
N ILE A 585 -3.48 14.47 28.57
CA ILE A 585 -3.60 15.65 27.69
C ILE A 585 -5.01 16.23 27.83
N ASP A 586 -5.07 17.55 27.85
CA ASP A 586 -6.31 18.33 28.00
C ASP A 586 -6.31 19.55 27.05
N GLU A 587 -7.49 20.05 26.71
CA GLU A 587 -7.74 21.29 25.96
C GLU A 587 -6.79 21.49 24.76
N VAL A 588 -6.90 20.62 23.75
CA VAL A 588 -6.09 20.71 22.53
C VAL A 588 -6.77 21.63 21.52
N HIS A 589 -6.11 22.73 21.17
CA HIS A 589 -6.58 23.71 20.21
C HIS A 589 -5.60 23.92 19.06
N VAL A 590 -6.15 24.15 17.87
CA VAL A 590 -5.39 24.65 16.73
C VAL A 590 -6.18 25.76 16.03
N TRP A 591 -5.49 26.85 15.72
CA TRP A 591 -5.97 27.95 14.92
C TRP A 591 -5.14 28.14 13.67
N ASP A 592 -5.77 28.42 12.54
CA ASP A 592 -5.11 28.75 11.27
C ASP A 592 -4.67 30.21 11.16
N ARG A 593 -4.35 30.81 12.33
CA ARG A 593 -3.82 32.17 12.48
C ARG A 593 -2.93 32.29 13.71
N LEU A 594 -2.16 33.36 13.74
CA LEU A 594 -1.37 33.73 14.91
C LEU A 594 -2.27 34.36 15.99
N LEU A 595 -2.20 33.84 17.22
CA LEU A 595 -2.86 34.42 18.40
C LEU A 595 -1.88 35.24 19.23
N THR A 596 -2.34 36.36 19.76
CA THR A 596 -1.63 37.15 20.78
C THR A 596 -1.70 36.49 22.16
N ASP A 597 -0.81 36.86 23.08
CA ASP A 597 -0.86 36.35 24.46
C ASP A 597 -2.15 36.74 25.18
N GLY A 598 -2.69 37.93 24.86
CA GLY A 598 -3.98 38.38 25.41
C GLY A 598 -5.17 37.53 24.93
N GLU A 599 -5.13 37.04 23.68
CA GLU A 599 -6.16 36.12 23.18
C GLU A 599 -6.06 34.74 23.82
N LEU A 600 -4.84 34.24 24.08
CA LEU A 600 -4.65 32.95 24.76
C LEU A 600 -5.03 32.99 26.25
N ALA A 601 -4.83 34.14 26.91
CA ALA A 601 -5.21 34.34 28.31
C ALA A 601 -6.71 34.65 28.48
N ALA A 602 -7.46 34.82 27.39
CA ALA A 602 -8.88 35.12 27.45
C ALA A 602 -9.67 33.93 28.02
N ARG A 603 -10.69 34.20 28.84
CA ARG A 603 -11.54 33.17 29.46
C ARG A 603 -12.25 32.26 28.45
N HIS A 604 -12.48 32.77 27.24
CA HIS A 604 -13.07 32.01 26.15
C HIS A 604 -12.10 32.01 24.97
N PRO A 605 -11.72 30.81 24.47
CA PRO A 605 -10.89 30.70 23.28
C PRO A 605 -11.54 31.43 22.10
N SER A 606 -10.74 32.09 21.27
CA SER A 606 -11.28 32.78 20.08
C SER A 606 -11.85 31.76 19.10
N PRO A 607 -13.12 31.88 18.65
CA PRO A 607 -13.68 30.99 17.63
C PRO A 607 -13.16 31.32 16.22
N ALA A 608 -12.54 32.49 16.04
CA ALA A 608 -12.04 32.92 14.75
C ALA A 608 -10.78 32.12 14.38
N GLY A 609 -10.81 31.44 13.25
CA GLY A 609 -9.71 30.62 12.75
C GLY A 609 -9.54 29.29 13.46
N THR A 610 -10.45 28.88 14.35
CA THR A 610 -10.37 27.57 15.02
C THR A 610 -10.55 26.44 14.00
N VAL A 611 -9.54 25.58 13.88
CA VAL A 611 -9.57 24.38 13.03
C VAL A 611 -9.71 23.09 13.84
N LEU A 612 -9.33 23.12 15.12
CA LEU A 612 -9.43 22.01 16.06
C LEU A 612 -9.68 22.55 17.46
N TRP A 613 -10.64 21.96 18.18
CA TRP A 613 -10.76 22.12 19.63
C TRP A 613 -11.26 20.82 20.27
N LEU A 614 -10.37 20.11 20.96
CA LEU A 614 -10.67 18.91 21.74
C LEU A 614 -10.63 19.24 23.23
N PRO A 615 -11.79 19.39 23.91
CA PRO A 615 -11.83 19.58 25.36
C PRO A 615 -11.35 18.36 26.14
N MET A 616 -11.41 17.16 25.55
CA MET A 616 -11.01 15.90 26.20
C MET A 616 -11.81 15.53 27.48
N ASP A 617 -12.90 16.23 27.78
CA ASP A 617 -13.75 16.01 28.96
C ASP A 617 -14.46 14.65 29.02
N HIS A 618 -14.85 14.11 27.86
CA HIS A 618 -15.76 12.96 27.80
C HIS A 618 -15.56 12.10 26.56
N VAL A 619 -15.52 10.78 26.76
CA VAL A 619 -15.55 9.75 25.74
C VAL A 619 -16.95 9.17 25.65
N SER A 620 -17.63 9.43 24.54
CA SER A 620 -18.89 8.77 24.23
C SER A 620 -18.62 7.40 23.62
N GLY A 621 -19.30 6.37 24.12
CA GLY A 621 -19.19 5.01 23.62
C GLY A 621 -19.59 4.87 22.14
N SER A 622 -19.23 3.73 21.54
CA SER A 622 -19.62 3.42 20.17
C SER A 622 -21.14 3.24 20.07
N HIS A 623 -21.81 4.08 19.27
CA HIS A 623 -23.23 3.93 18.94
C HIS A 623 -23.43 3.24 17.60
#